data_AF-A0A497NEM2-F1
#
_entry.id   AF-A0A497NEM2-F1
#
_cell.length_a   1.000
_cell.length_b   1.000
_cell.length_c   1.000
_cell.angle_alpha   90.00
_cell.angle_beta   90.00
_cell.angle_gamma   90.00
#
_symmetry.space_group_name_H-M   'P 1'
#
loop_
_entity.id
_entity.type
_entity.pdbx_description
1 polymer ?
#
loop_
_entity_poly.entity_id
_entity_poly.type
_entity_poly.pdbx_seq_one_letter_code
_entity_poly.pdbx_strand_id
1 'polypeptide(L)'
;MDEKERGEILAEVALDSGVPIAQLRKLYDAARSMSVDDLEVFVKYQMTRISGYWDFGGEVLSILDEYGRDKEALLRILEKAIMLYDYLDVKRFMDLKPKISEVVRRMSGRYGFEGVDLSFEDGEKRVTVILSRFHGSPQRYASEIYHHIVRSLPEASKHKFRVWIKGR
;
A
#
# COMPACT_ATOMS: atom_id res chain seq x y z
N MET A 1 -5.59 20.90 -12.45
CA MET A 1 -5.46 20.53 -11.03
C MET A 1 -4.15 21.09 -10.49
N ASP A 2 -3.92 21.21 -9.18
CA ASP A 2 -2.56 21.58 -8.72
C ASP A 2 -1.64 20.33 -8.70
N GLU A 3 -0.32 20.54 -8.80
CA GLU A 3 0.65 19.44 -8.84
C GLU A 3 0.69 18.61 -7.55
N LYS A 4 0.27 19.18 -6.41
CA LYS A 4 0.28 18.49 -5.13
C LYS A 4 -0.86 17.48 -5.07
N GLU A 5 -2.04 17.90 -5.47
CA GLU A 5 -3.24 17.07 -5.58
C GLU A 5 -3.02 15.94 -6.59
N ARG A 6 -2.37 16.23 -7.74
CA ARG A 6 -1.94 15.20 -8.68
C ARG A 6 -0.94 14.22 -8.09
N GLY A 7 0.01 14.69 -7.28
CA GLY A 7 0.96 13.82 -6.58
C GLY A 7 0.28 12.89 -5.58
N GLU A 8 -0.73 13.37 -4.86
CA GLU A 8 -1.54 12.53 -3.96
C GLU A 8 -2.34 11.49 -4.74
N ILE A 9 -3.09 11.90 -5.77
CA ILE A 9 -3.85 10.99 -6.63
C ILE A 9 -2.96 9.92 -7.24
N LEU A 10 -1.77 10.30 -7.74
CA LEU A 10 -0.84 9.34 -8.35
C LEU A 10 -0.33 8.30 -7.32
N ALA A 11 -0.09 8.72 -6.07
CA ALA A 11 0.27 7.79 -4.99
C ALA A 11 -0.90 6.86 -4.63
N GLU A 12 -2.13 7.38 -4.61
CA GLU A 12 -3.33 6.57 -4.38
C GLU A 12 -3.53 5.52 -5.46
N VAL A 13 -3.46 5.92 -6.74
CA VAL A 13 -3.56 5.02 -7.89
C VAL A 13 -2.48 3.96 -7.85
N ALA A 14 -1.24 4.33 -7.49
CA ALA A 14 -0.16 3.37 -7.31
C ALA A 14 -0.49 2.31 -6.24
N LEU A 15 -0.97 2.73 -5.08
CA LEU A 15 -1.36 1.84 -3.99
C LEU A 15 -2.51 0.92 -4.40
N ASP A 16 -3.51 1.46 -5.08
CA ASP A 16 -4.68 0.68 -5.51
C ASP A 16 -4.35 -0.36 -6.58
N SER A 17 -3.41 0.00 -7.45
CA SER A 17 -2.83 -0.81 -8.52
C SER A 17 -1.80 -1.83 -8.02
N GLY A 18 -1.43 -1.80 -6.74
CA GLY A 18 -0.37 -2.65 -6.17
C GLY A 18 1.02 -2.35 -6.73
N VAL A 19 1.24 -1.13 -7.25
CA VAL A 19 2.53 -0.68 -7.78
C VAL A 19 3.43 -0.30 -6.60
N PRO A 20 4.56 -1.01 -6.38
CA PRO A 20 5.41 -0.72 -5.23
C PRO A 20 6.16 0.59 -5.41
N ILE A 21 6.50 1.26 -4.31
CA ILE A 21 7.28 2.51 -4.28
C ILE A 21 8.57 2.48 -5.12
N ALA A 22 9.20 1.30 -5.23
CA ALA A 22 10.38 1.10 -6.07
C ALA A 22 10.11 1.36 -7.57
N GLN A 23 8.90 1.06 -8.06
CA GLN A 23 8.50 1.37 -9.44
C GLN A 23 8.24 2.87 -9.63
N LEU A 24 7.71 3.57 -8.62
CA LEU A 24 7.56 5.03 -8.67
C LEU A 24 8.93 5.71 -8.75
N ARG A 25 9.89 5.27 -7.92
CA ARG A 25 11.28 5.76 -7.96
C ARG A 25 11.95 5.48 -9.30
N LYS A 26 11.77 4.27 -9.84
CA LYS A 26 12.27 3.92 -11.17
C LYS A 26 11.68 4.80 -12.28
N LEU A 27 10.38 5.11 -12.19
CA LEU A 27 9.73 6.02 -13.13
C LEU A 27 10.27 7.44 -13.00
N TYR A 28 10.50 7.93 -11.78
CA TYR A 28 11.13 9.23 -11.54
C TYR A 28 12.54 9.31 -12.16
N ASP A 29 13.36 8.28 -11.97
CA ASP A 29 14.70 8.21 -12.57
C ASP A 29 14.65 8.17 -14.11
N ALA A 30 13.68 7.44 -14.68
CA ALA A 30 13.43 7.41 -16.12
C ALA A 30 12.99 8.79 -16.64
N ALA A 31 12.03 9.44 -15.99
CA ALA A 31 11.55 10.76 -16.36
C ALA A 31 12.67 11.82 -16.31
N ARG A 32 13.58 11.70 -15.34
CA ARG A 32 14.72 12.61 -15.23
C ARG A 32 15.69 12.46 -16.41
N SER A 33 15.95 11.23 -16.85
CA SER A 33 16.98 10.90 -17.83
C SER A 33 16.51 10.90 -19.29
N MET A 34 15.22 10.66 -19.53
CA MET A 34 14.66 10.45 -20.87
C MET A 34 14.06 11.73 -21.46
N SER A 35 13.88 11.73 -22.78
CA SER A 35 12.96 12.65 -23.45
C SER A 35 11.51 12.29 -23.09
N VAL A 36 10.56 13.21 -23.32
CA VAL A 36 9.14 12.93 -23.03
C VAL A 36 8.61 11.81 -23.94
N ASP A 37 9.05 11.77 -25.20
CA ASP A 37 8.64 10.74 -26.16
C ASP A 37 9.14 9.35 -25.74
N ASP A 38 10.41 9.26 -25.32
CA ASP A 38 10.99 8.00 -24.82
C ASP A 38 10.32 7.57 -23.50
N LEU A 39 10.01 8.52 -22.62
CA LEU A 39 9.30 8.25 -21.38
C LEU A 39 7.90 7.69 -21.64
N GLU A 40 7.16 8.27 -22.59
CA GLU A 40 5.84 7.79 -22.99
C GLU A 40 5.92 6.34 -23.51
N VAL A 41 6.89 6.04 -24.38
CA VAL A 41 7.13 4.67 -24.87
C VAL A 41 7.51 3.74 -23.72
N PHE A 42 8.36 4.18 -22.80
CA PHE A 42 8.74 3.41 -21.62
C PHE A 42 7.52 3.07 -20.75
N VAL A 43 6.65 4.04 -20.46
CA VAL A 43 5.44 3.83 -19.66
C VAL A 43 4.50 2.84 -20.36
N LYS A 44 4.22 3.05 -21.65
CA LYS A 44 3.39 2.13 -22.47
C LYS A 44 3.95 0.71 -22.46
N TYR A 45 5.27 0.57 -22.54
CA TYR A 45 5.92 -0.74 -22.45
C TYR A 45 5.75 -1.38 -21.06
N GLN A 46 5.90 -0.62 -19.96
CA GLN A 46 5.64 -1.14 -18.61
C GLN A 46 4.18 -1.58 -18.42
N MET A 47 3.20 -0.85 -18.97
CA MET A 47 1.77 -1.20 -18.91
C MET A 47 1.49 -2.60 -19.49
N THR A 48 2.23 -3.03 -20.52
CA THR A 48 2.06 -4.37 -21.10
C THR A 48 2.76 -5.49 -20.34
N ARG A 49 3.72 -5.16 -19.47
CA ARG A 49 4.66 -6.13 -18.87
C ARG A 49 4.44 -6.33 -17.38
N ILE A 50 3.99 -5.30 -16.67
CA ILE A 50 3.84 -5.32 -15.22
C ILE A 50 2.35 -5.45 -14.89
N SER A 51 1.99 -6.55 -14.23
CA SER A 51 0.64 -6.76 -13.72
C SER A 51 0.25 -5.64 -12.75
N GLY A 52 -0.97 -5.12 -12.88
CA GLY A 52 -1.47 -3.99 -12.08
C GLY A 52 -0.98 -2.62 -12.54
N TYR A 53 0.01 -2.51 -13.43
CA TYR A 53 0.58 -1.21 -13.82
C TYR A 53 -0.27 -0.42 -14.82
N TRP A 54 -1.33 -1.02 -15.39
CA TRP A 54 -2.12 -0.41 -16.45
C TRP A 54 -2.75 0.92 -16.02
N ASP A 55 -3.46 0.92 -14.89
CA ASP A 55 -4.16 2.12 -14.40
C ASP A 55 -3.16 3.19 -13.96
N PHE A 56 -2.10 2.79 -13.25
CA PHE A 56 -1.01 3.69 -12.88
C PHE A 56 -0.31 4.32 -14.10
N GLY A 57 0.02 3.52 -15.11
CA GLY A 57 0.63 4.01 -16.34
C GLY A 57 -0.29 4.96 -17.12
N GLY A 58 -1.60 4.64 -17.16
CA GLY A 58 -2.61 5.53 -17.74
C GLY A 58 -2.66 6.89 -17.04
N GLU A 59 -2.59 6.92 -15.71
CA GLU A 59 -2.55 8.17 -14.94
C GLU A 59 -1.30 9.00 -15.25
N VAL A 60 -0.14 8.35 -15.35
CA VAL A 60 1.13 9.02 -15.73
C VAL A 60 1.02 9.66 -17.12
N LEU A 61 0.45 8.94 -18.10
CA LEU A 61 0.26 9.48 -19.45
C LEU A 61 -0.75 10.64 -19.45
N SER A 62 -1.83 10.53 -18.67
CA SER A 62 -2.80 11.62 -18.52
C SER A 62 -2.16 12.89 -17.93
N ILE A 63 -1.23 12.75 -16.99
CA ILE A 63 -0.48 13.88 -16.43
C ILE A 63 0.41 14.52 -17.51
N LEU A 64 1.10 13.72 -18.31
CA LEU A 64 1.92 14.23 -19.42
C LEU A 64 1.07 15.05 -20.41
N ASP A 65 -0.13 14.59 -20.72
CA ASP A 65 -1.03 15.31 -21.63
C ASP A 65 -1.61 16.59 -20.99
N GLU A 66 -2.05 16.53 -19.72
CA GLU A 66 -2.62 17.68 -18.99
C GLU A 66 -1.62 18.84 -18.86
N TYR A 67 -0.36 18.54 -18.59
CA TYR A 67 0.69 19.53 -18.39
C TYR A 67 1.47 19.87 -19.68
N GLY A 68 0.91 19.56 -20.85
CA GLY A 68 1.49 19.94 -22.13
C GLY A 68 2.88 19.36 -22.37
N ARG A 69 3.11 18.13 -21.89
CA ARG A 69 4.41 17.43 -21.95
C ARG A 69 5.51 18.15 -21.16
N ASP A 70 5.15 18.95 -20.14
CA ASP A 70 6.11 19.51 -19.20
C ASP A 70 6.68 18.41 -18.27
N LYS A 71 7.92 18.02 -18.58
CA LYS A 71 8.65 17.00 -17.84
C LYS A 71 8.96 17.42 -16.41
N GLU A 72 9.18 18.71 -16.16
CA GLU A 72 9.49 19.21 -14.82
C GLU A 72 8.25 19.16 -13.93
N ALA A 73 7.06 19.41 -14.47
CA ALA A 73 5.80 19.21 -13.75
C ALA A 73 5.61 17.74 -13.34
N LEU A 74 5.85 16.80 -14.26
CA LEU A 74 5.77 15.37 -13.93
C LEU A 74 6.78 14.97 -12.85
N LEU A 75 8.01 15.49 -12.88
CA LEU A 75 9.01 15.21 -11.85
C LEU A 75 8.55 15.68 -10.47
N ARG A 76 7.98 16.88 -10.35
CA ARG A 76 7.43 17.40 -9.09
C ARG A 76 6.24 16.57 -8.59
N ILE A 77 5.36 16.15 -9.49
CA ILE A 77 4.22 15.27 -9.17
C ILE A 77 4.72 13.90 -8.67
N LEU A 78 5.70 13.29 -9.34
CA LEU A 78 6.29 12.01 -8.94
C LEU A 78 7.03 12.11 -7.61
N GLU A 79 7.79 13.19 -7.38
CA GLU A 79 8.45 13.46 -6.11
C GLU A 79 7.44 13.57 -4.96
N LYS A 80 6.30 14.22 -5.21
CA LYS A 80 5.22 14.30 -4.23
C LYS A 80 4.59 12.93 -3.97
N ALA A 81 4.35 12.14 -5.02
CA ALA A 81 3.75 10.80 -4.93
C ALA A 81 4.63 9.84 -4.12
N ILE A 82 5.87 9.61 -4.57
CA ILE A 82 7.08 9.76 -3.76
C ILE A 82 6.94 9.77 -2.23
N MET A 83 6.96 11.00 -1.72
CA MET A 83 6.92 11.36 -0.31
C MET A 83 5.63 10.90 0.39
N LEU A 84 4.50 10.88 -0.32
CA LEU A 84 3.20 10.54 0.26
C LEU A 84 2.94 9.03 0.33
N TYR A 85 3.60 8.24 -0.50
CA TYR A 85 3.30 6.82 -0.69
C TYR A 85 3.27 6.06 0.65
N ASP A 86 4.35 6.12 1.44
CA ASP A 86 4.46 5.37 2.69
C ASP A 86 3.45 5.87 3.75
N TYR A 87 3.22 7.18 3.80
CA TYR A 87 2.23 7.77 4.70
C TYR A 87 0.81 7.27 4.37
N LEU A 88 0.43 7.28 3.08
CA LEU A 88 -0.88 6.82 2.62
C LEU A 88 -1.05 5.32 2.82
N ASP A 89 -0.02 4.52 2.56
CA ASP A 89 -0.01 3.06 2.78
C ASP A 89 -0.22 2.72 4.26
N VAL A 90 0.49 3.40 5.17
CA VAL A 90 0.32 3.23 6.62
C VAL A 90 -1.06 3.70 7.06
N LYS A 91 -1.51 4.89 6.63
CA LYS A 91 -2.84 5.42 6.98
C LYS A 91 -3.94 4.45 6.56
N ARG A 92 -3.94 4.00 5.30
CA ARG A 92 -4.91 3.03 4.76
C ARG A 92 -4.94 1.74 5.57
N PHE A 93 -3.78 1.22 5.99
CA PHE A 93 -3.72 0.06 6.86
C PHE A 93 -4.29 0.32 8.25
N MET A 94 -3.96 1.45 8.88
CA MET A 94 -4.47 1.82 10.19
C MET A 94 -5.99 1.97 10.20
N ASP A 95 -6.56 2.47 9.11
CA ASP A 95 -8.02 2.60 8.91
C ASP A 95 -8.73 1.23 8.86
N LEU A 96 -8.00 0.13 8.65
CA LEU A 96 -8.53 -1.23 8.73
C LEU A 96 -8.71 -1.73 10.17
N LYS A 97 -8.23 -1.01 11.19
CA LYS A 97 -8.30 -1.44 12.61
C LYS A 97 -9.69 -1.93 13.03
N PRO A 98 -10.81 -1.24 12.73
CA PRO A 98 -12.14 -1.69 13.14
C PRO A 98 -12.53 -3.03 12.50
N LYS A 99 -12.30 -3.18 11.18
CA LYS A 99 -12.60 -4.39 10.42
C LYS A 99 -11.74 -5.57 10.85
N ILE A 100 -10.43 -5.35 11.02
CA ILE A 100 -9.50 -6.37 11.51
C ILE A 100 -9.90 -6.81 12.92
N SER A 101 -10.24 -5.86 13.81
CA SER A 101 -10.67 -6.16 15.18
C SER A 101 -11.90 -7.07 15.21
N GLU A 102 -12.87 -6.84 14.32
CA GLU A 102 -14.08 -7.66 14.21
C GLU A 102 -13.77 -9.09 13.74
N VAL A 103 -12.94 -9.23 12.71
CA VAL A 103 -12.49 -10.54 12.21
C VAL A 103 -11.76 -11.32 13.30
N VAL A 104 -10.79 -10.68 13.97
CA VAL A 104 -10.01 -11.31 15.03
C VAL A 104 -10.89 -11.66 16.23
N ARG A 105 -11.81 -10.78 16.65
CA ARG A 105 -12.75 -11.05 17.75
C ARG A 105 -13.55 -12.33 17.49
N ARG A 106 -14.06 -12.53 16.27
CA ARG A 106 -14.81 -13.73 15.89
C ARG A 106 -13.96 -15.00 15.99
N MET A 107 -12.70 -14.93 15.59
CA MET A 107 -11.78 -16.07 15.67
C MET A 107 -11.30 -16.39 17.09
N SER A 108 -11.13 -15.36 17.91
CA SER A 108 -10.42 -15.44 19.19
C SER A 108 -11.34 -15.45 20.41
N GLY A 109 -12.66 -15.57 20.23
CA GLY A 109 -13.62 -15.61 21.34
C GLY A 109 -13.28 -16.64 22.42
N ARG A 110 -12.80 -17.83 22.03
CA ARG A 110 -12.39 -18.90 22.96
C ARG A 110 -11.13 -18.60 23.78
N TYR A 111 -10.30 -17.64 23.36
CA TYR A 111 -9.05 -17.28 24.02
C TYR A 111 -9.15 -15.98 24.84
N GLY A 112 -10.38 -15.52 25.11
CA GLY A 112 -10.61 -14.32 25.91
C GLY A 112 -10.06 -13.05 25.24
N PHE A 113 -10.52 -12.80 24.01
CA PHE A 113 -10.17 -11.62 23.22
C PHE A 113 -10.37 -10.30 24.01
N GLU A 114 -9.30 -9.52 24.15
CA GLU A 114 -9.35 -8.20 24.80
C GLU A 114 -9.28 -7.06 23.78
N GLY A 115 -8.56 -7.25 22.67
CA GLY A 115 -8.44 -6.22 21.65
C GLY A 115 -7.42 -6.53 20.55
N VAL A 116 -7.36 -5.61 19.60
CA VAL A 116 -6.32 -5.55 18.56
C VAL A 116 -5.68 -4.19 18.58
N ASP A 117 -4.36 -4.16 18.46
CA ASP A 117 -3.62 -2.95 18.17
C ASP A 117 -2.91 -3.04 16.82
N LEU A 118 -2.90 -1.93 16.08
CA LEU A 118 -2.17 -1.80 14.82
C LEU A 118 -1.04 -0.82 15.06
N SER A 119 0.16 -1.16 14.60
CA SER A 119 1.31 -0.27 14.69
C SER A 119 2.16 -0.34 13.42
N PHE A 120 2.98 0.69 13.24
CA PHE A 120 4.04 0.73 12.25
C PHE A 120 5.34 1.05 12.96
N GLU A 121 6.17 0.02 13.15
CA GLU A 121 7.44 0.10 13.87
C GLU A 121 8.52 -0.57 13.01
N ASP A 122 9.71 0.01 12.97
CA ASP A 122 10.87 -0.53 12.21
C ASP A 122 10.58 -0.79 10.72
N GLY A 123 9.70 0.03 10.12
CA GLY A 123 9.30 -0.13 8.72
C GLY A 123 8.33 -1.28 8.47
N GLU A 124 7.80 -1.92 9.52
CA GLU A 124 6.85 -3.02 9.41
C GLU A 124 5.49 -2.69 10.03
N LYS A 125 4.42 -3.00 9.29
CA LYS A 125 3.06 -2.95 9.80
C LYS A 125 2.79 -4.18 10.67
N ARG A 126 2.25 -3.99 11.87
CA ARG A 126 1.98 -5.06 12.83
C ARG A 126 0.53 -5.03 13.30
N VAL A 127 -0.07 -6.21 13.39
CA VAL A 127 -1.35 -6.48 14.05
C VAL A 127 -1.06 -7.25 15.34
N THR A 128 -1.19 -6.59 16.48
CA THR A 128 -1.02 -7.22 17.79
C THR A 128 -2.38 -7.63 18.34
N VAL A 129 -2.57 -8.93 18.56
CA VAL A 129 -3.80 -9.51 19.10
C VAL A 129 -3.62 -9.77 20.59
N ILE A 130 -4.45 -9.15 21.41
CA ILE A 130 -4.37 -9.21 22.87
C ILE A 130 -5.39 -10.22 23.39
N LEU A 131 -4.91 -11.27 24.05
CA LEU A 131 -5.70 -12.40 24.52
C LEU A 131 -5.42 -12.68 26.00
N SER A 132 -6.48 -12.79 26.81
CA SER A 132 -6.37 -13.01 28.26
C SER A 132 -6.21 -14.47 28.68
N ARG A 133 -6.58 -15.43 27.81
CA ARG A 133 -6.61 -16.86 28.11
C ARG A 133 -5.94 -17.69 27.02
N PHE A 134 -4.94 -17.12 26.35
CA PHE A 134 -4.30 -17.81 25.24
C PHE A 134 -3.38 -18.93 25.74
N HIS A 135 -3.60 -20.12 25.21
CA HIS A 135 -2.72 -21.27 25.38
C HIS A 135 -2.48 -21.94 24.03
N GLY A 136 -1.24 -22.34 23.76
CA GLY A 136 -0.84 -22.99 22.50
C GLY A 136 0.35 -22.31 21.84
N SER A 137 0.55 -22.55 20.54
CA SER A 137 1.62 -21.95 19.75
C SER A 137 1.22 -20.56 19.23
N PRO A 138 1.87 -19.47 19.69
CA PRO A 138 1.61 -18.12 19.20
C PRO A 138 1.84 -18.00 17.69
N GLN A 139 2.88 -18.66 17.16
CA GLN A 139 3.26 -18.58 15.75
C GLN A 139 2.19 -19.19 14.85
N ARG A 140 1.71 -20.38 15.21
CA ARG A 140 0.64 -21.06 14.46
C ARG A 140 -0.64 -20.23 14.46
N TYR A 141 -1.03 -19.71 15.61
CA TYR A 141 -2.25 -18.92 15.72
C TYR A 141 -2.15 -17.55 15.03
N ALA A 142 -0.99 -16.89 15.08
CA ALA A 142 -0.72 -15.68 14.31
C ALA A 142 -0.86 -15.92 12.79
N SER A 143 -0.33 -17.04 12.28
CA SER A 143 -0.47 -17.43 10.88
C SER A 143 -1.93 -17.70 10.50
N GLU A 144 -2.69 -18.42 11.35
CA GLU A 144 -4.11 -18.66 11.14
C GLU A 144 -4.91 -17.34 11.08
N ILE A 145 -4.67 -16.42 12.00
CA ILE A 145 -5.28 -15.09 12.00
C ILE A 145 -4.92 -14.31 10.74
N TYR A 146 -3.64 -14.29 10.36
CA TYR A 146 -3.18 -13.60 9.15
C TYR A 146 -3.95 -14.07 7.91
N HIS A 147 -4.03 -15.39 7.70
CA HIS A 147 -4.74 -15.96 6.55
C HIS A 147 -6.23 -15.63 6.58
N HIS A 148 -6.85 -15.60 7.75
CA HIS A 148 -8.27 -15.27 7.86
C HIS A 148 -8.54 -13.78 7.63
N ILE A 149 -7.66 -12.89 8.09
CA ILE A 149 -7.73 -11.44 7.80
C ILE A 149 -7.67 -11.23 6.29
N VAL A 150 -6.62 -11.75 5.63
CA VAL A 150 -6.40 -11.57 4.18
C VAL A 150 -7.54 -12.16 3.36
N ARG A 151 -8.12 -13.29 3.79
CA ARG A 151 -9.27 -13.91 3.12
C ARG A 151 -10.58 -13.13 3.31
N SER A 152 -10.78 -12.53 4.48
CA SER A 152 -12.03 -11.85 4.83
C SER A 152 -12.05 -10.39 4.41
N LEU A 153 -10.87 -9.77 4.30
CA LEU A 153 -10.67 -8.36 3.99
C LEU A 153 -9.69 -8.24 2.81
N PRO A 154 -10.18 -8.28 1.55
CA PRO A 154 -9.34 -8.13 0.37
C PRO A 154 -8.45 -6.88 0.40
N GLU A 155 -8.92 -5.79 1.01
CA GLU A 155 -8.14 -4.57 1.20
C GLU A 155 -6.91 -4.76 2.11
N ALA A 156 -6.98 -5.66 3.10
CA ALA A 156 -5.82 -5.99 3.94
C ALA A 156 -4.73 -6.73 3.15
N SER A 157 -5.11 -7.48 2.10
CA SER A 157 -4.17 -8.22 1.25
C SER A 157 -3.22 -7.32 0.46
N LYS A 158 -3.60 -6.05 0.25
CA LYS A 158 -2.76 -5.04 -0.42
C LYS A 158 -1.60 -4.57 0.44
N HIS A 159 -1.64 -4.83 1.75
CA HIS A 159 -0.62 -4.37 2.68
C HIS A 159 0.25 -5.54 3.14
N LYS A 160 1.57 -5.29 3.23
CA LYS A 160 2.49 -6.19 3.92
C LYS A 160 2.42 -5.92 5.43
N PHE A 161 1.96 -6.89 6.21
CA PHE A 161 1.91 -6.80 7.67
C PHE A 161 2.21 -8.15 8.35
N ARG A 162 2.52 -8.11 9.65
CA ARG A 162 2.72 -9.29 10.49
C ARG A 162 1.67 -9.34 11.60
N VAL A 163 1.30 -10.54 12.02
CA VAL A 163 0.43 -10.75 13.18
C VAL A 163 1.26 -11.21 14.37
N TRP A 164 1.00 -10.65 15.55
CA TRP A 164 1.61 -11.03 16.81
C TRP A 164 0.54 -11.38 17.84
N ILE A 165 0.76 -12.45 18.60
CA ILE A 165 -0.11 -12.81 19.71
C ILE A 165 0.54 -12.33 21.01
N LYS A 166 -0.19 -11.49 21.74
CA LYS A 166 0.16 -11.06 23.09
C LYS A 166 -0.79 -11.75 24.07
N GLY A 167 -0.35 -12.90 24.58
CA GLY A 167 -1.01 -13.60 25.68
C GLY A 167 -0.57 -13.02 27.04
N ARG A 168 -1.43 -13.13 28.05
CA ARG A 168 -1.02 -13.11 29.46
C ARG A 168 -0.75 -14.52 29.95
#